data_AF-A0A7C5L4T2-F1
#
_entry.id   AF-A0A7C5L4T2-F1
#
_cell.length_a   1.000
_cell.length_b   1.000
_cell.length_c   1.000
_cell.angle_alpha   90.00
_cell.angle_beta   90.00
_cell.angle_gamma   90.00
#
_symmetry.space_group_name_H-M   'P 1'
#
loop_
_entity.id
_entity.type
_entity.pdbx_description
1 polymer ?
#
loop_
_entity_poly.entity_id
_entity_poly.type
_entity_poly.pdbx_seq_one_letter_code
_entity_poly.pdbx_strand_id
1 'polypeptide(L)'
;MVFAALLLLLGGAHALEVPDKCDLRFRKCVFDCVQEFPLDKTKRKGCETRCQLDRALCKTRRGIEKLGDSVRDFLEGFSKE
;
A
#
# COMPACT_ATOMS: atom_id res chain seq x y z
N MET A 1 14.24 -31.83 21.09
CA MET A 1 14.61 -31.39 19.73
C MET A 1 13.40 -31.00 18.87
N VAL A 2 12.26 -31.70 18.98
CA VAL A 2 11.01 -31.39 18.21
C VAL A 2 10.38 -30.04 18.58
N PHE A 3 10.41 -29.63 19.85
CA PHE A 3 9.84 -28.36 20.31
C PHE A 3 10.50 -27.11 19.72
N ALA A 4 11.81 -27.16 19.44
CA ALA A 4 12.55 -26.04 18.86
C ALA A 4 12.19 -25.81 17.38
N ALA A 5 11.95 -26.90 16.64
CA ALA A 5 11.51 -26.84 15.24
C ALA A 5 10.09 -26.27 15.12
N LEU A 6 9.20 -26.59 16.08
CA LEU A 6 7.84 -26.06 16.12
C LEU A 6 7.79 -24.54 16.34
N LEU A 7 8.64 -24.03 17.25
CA LEU A 7 8.75 -22.59 17.54
C LEU A 7 9.30 -21.79 16.35
N LEU A 8 10.23 -22.36 15.57
CA LEU A 8 10.75 -21.74 14.36
C LEU A 8 9.71 -21.68 13.22
N LEU A 9 8.83 -22.68 13.11
CA LEU A 9 7.74 -22.70 12.13
C LEU A 9 6.62 -21.71 12.48
N LEU A 10 6.30 -21.57 13.78
CA LEU A 10 5.32 -20.59 14.26
C LEU A 10 5.82 -19.14 14.14
N GLY A 11 7.12 -18.88 14.34
CA GLY A 11 7.70 -17.55 14.21
C GLY A 11 7.80 -17.03 12.77
N GLY A 12 7.81 -17.91 11.77
CA GLY A 12 7.93 -17.55 10.35
C GLY A 12 6.64 -17.02 9.71
N ALA A 13 5.48 -17.19 10.35
CA ALA A 13 4.18 -16.88 9.75
C ALA A 13 3.85 -15.37 9.72
N HIS A 14 4.61 -14.53 10.44
CA HIS A 14 4.28 -13.10 10.61
C HIS A 14 4.94 -12.17 9.57
N ALA A 15 5.79 -12.70 8.69
CA ALA A 15 6.51 -11.89 7.68
C ALA A 15 5.77 -11.78 6.34
N LEU A 16 4.50 -12.19 6.25
CA LEU A 16 3.67 -11.93 5.07
C LEU A 16 3.14 -10.49 5.13
N GLU A 17 4.01 -9.53 4.83
CA GLU A 17 3.58 -8.15 4.57
C GLU A 17 2.67 -8.15 3.33
N VAL A 18 1.35 -8.12 3.58
CA VAL A 18 0.35 -8.02 2.52
C VAL A 18 0.59 -6.70 1.78
N PRO A 19 0.92 -6.74 0.47
CA PRO A 19 1.26 -5.52 -0.27
C PRO A 19 0.07 -4.55 -0.28
N ASP A 20 0.35 -3.29 0.06
CA ASP A 20 -0.67 -2.23 0.12
C ASP A 20 -1.38 -2.10 -1.24
N LYS A 21 -2.72 -1.90 -1.23
CA LYS A 21 -3.51 -1.81 -2.47
C LYS A 21 -3.06 -0.64 -3.37
N CYS A 22 -2.50 0.44 -2.81
CA CYS A 22 -1.91 1.54 -3.56
C CYS A 22 -0.64 1.09 -4.28
N ASP A 23 0.16 0.22 -3.67
CA ASP A 23 1.40 -0.31 -4.25
C ASP A 23 1.12 -1.35 -5.35
N LEU A 24 0.07 -2.17 -5.17
CA LEU A 24 -0.41 -3.07 -6.22
C LEU A 24 -0.91 -2.29 -7.45
N ARG A 25 -1.71 -1.22 -7.24
CA ARG A 25 -2.17 -0.36 -8.33
C ARG A 25 -1.01 0.35 -9.04
N PHE A 26 -0.04 0.84 -8.28
CA PHE A 26 1.16 1.45 -8.86
C PHE A 26 1.92 0.47 -9.78
N ARG A 27 2.17 -0.76 -9.31
CA ARG A 27 2.87 -1.77 -10.11
C ARG A 27 2.13 -2.09 -11.41
N LYS A 28 0.80 -2.24 -11.33
CA LYS A 28 -0.04 -2.44 -12.52
C LYS A 28 0.07 -1.27 -13.50
N CYS A 29 -0.04 -0.04 -13.00
CA CYS A 29 0.06 1.17 -13.83
C CYS A 29 1.41 1.26 -14.56
N VAL A 30 2.52 1.00 -13.85
CA VAL A 30 3.87 1.00 -14.47
C VAL A 30 3.98 -0.10 -15.53
N PHE A 31 3.42 -1.28 -15.28
CA PHE A 31 3.40 -2.36 -16.27
C PHE A 31 2.62 -1.96 -17.53
N ASP A 32 1.46 -1.33 -17.36
CA ASP A 32 0.66 -0.82 -18.47
C ASP A 32 1.42 0.25 -19.27
N CYS A 33 2.17 1.15 -18.61
CA CYS A 33 3.04 2.13 -19.28
C CYS A 33 4.13 1.48 -20.15
N VAL A 34 4.71 0.37 -19.70
CA VAL A 34 5.72 -0.37 -20.47
C VAL A 34 5.10 -1.03 -21.70
N GLN A 35 3.89 -1.59 -21.56
CA GLN A 35 3.14 -2.19 -22.66
C GLN A 35 2.69 -1.15 -23.69
N GLU A 36 2.22 0.01 -23.25
CA GLU A 36 1.73 1.07 -24.13
C GLU A 36 2.87 1.82 -24.84
N PHE A 37 4.01 2.02 -24.16
CA PHE A 37 5.17 2.74 -24.70
C PHE A 37 6.45 1.89 -24.69
N PRO A 38 6.55 0.80 -25.49
CA PRO A 38 7.67 -0.14 -25.43
C PRO A 38 8.99 0.39 -26.00
N LEU A 39 8.94 1.40 -26.89
CA LEU A 39 10.13 2.02 -27.49
C LEU A 39 10.28 3.50 -27.14
N ASP A 40 9.19 4.19 -26.79
CA ASP A 40 9.17 5.61 -26.48
C ASP A 40 9.44 5.86 -24.99
N LYS A 41 10.72 6.04 -24.65
CA LYS A 41 11.16 6.27 -23.27
C LYS A 41 10.61 7.56 -22.67
N THR A 42 10.39 8.60 -23.47
CA THR A 42 9.89 9.90 -22.99
C THR A 42 8.44 9.79 -22.59
N LYS A 43 7.59 9.19 -23.44
CA LYS A 43 6.19 8.92 -23.09
C LYS A 43 6.06 7.96 -21.92
N ARG A 44 6.90 6.93 -21.86
CA ARG A 44 6.94 6.00 -20.71
C ARG A 44 7.24 6.73 -19.40
N LYS A 45 8.26 7.60 -19.38
CA LYS A 45 8.60 8.38 -18.18
C LYS A 45 7.48 9.32 -17.76
N GLY A 46 6.78 9.92 -18.73
CA GLY A 46 5.56 10.71 -18.47
C GLY A 46 4.45 9.87 -17.82
N CYS A 47 4.19 8.68 -18.36
CA CYS A 47 3.22 7.73 -17.83
C CYS A 47 3.59 7.26 -16.41
N GLU A 48 4.84 6.87 -16.17
CA GLU A 48 5.33 6.46 -14.85
C GLU A 48 5.20 7.58 -13.82
N THR A 49 5.46 8.84 -14.21
CA THR A 49 5.25 10.01 -13.34
C THR A 49 3.79 10.11 -12.89
N ARG A 50 2.83 9.91 -13.80
CA ARG A 50 1.40 9.91 -13.44
C ARG A 50 1.07 8.77 -12.49
N CYS A 51 1.60 7.57 -12.72
CA CYS A 51 1.44 6.44 -11.81
C CYS A 51 2.00 6.73 -10.40
N GLN A 52 3.13 7.43 -10.30
CA GLN A 52 3.70 7.84 -9.01
C GLN A 52 2.81 8.85 -8.28
N LEU A 53 2.24 9.83 -8.99
CA LEU A 53 1.29 10.78 -8.42
C LEU A 53 0.03 10.07 -7.92
N ASP A 54 -0.53 9.13 -8.68
CA ASP A 54 -1.71 8.36 -8.25
C ASP A 54 -1.40 7.50 -7.01
N ARG A 55 -0.20 6.92 -6.95
CA ARG A 55 0.26 6.19 -5.75
C ARG A 55 0.31 7.11 -4.54
N ALA A 56 0.89 8.31 -4.68
CA ALA A 56 0.99 9.29 -3.62
C ALA A 56 -0.41 9.72 -3.15
N LEU A 57 -1.31 10.08 -4.07
CA LEU A 57 -2.68 10.45 -3.75
C LEU A 57 -3.45 9.31 -3.05
N CYS A 58 -3.27 8.07 -3.49
CA CYS A 58 -3.86 6.91 -2.85
C CYS A 58 -3.39 6.73 -1.39
N LYS A 59 -2.08 6.87 -1.16
CA LYS A 59 -1.50 6.79 0.20
C LYS A 59 -1.96 7.95 1.08
N THR A 60 -2.01 9.16 0.54
CA THR A 60 -2.50 10.35 1.24
C THR A 60 -3.97 10.20 1.63
N ARG A 61 -4.85 9.75 0.72
CA ARG A 61 -6.26 9.52 1.04
C ARG A 61 -6.43 8.50 2.16
N ARG A 62 -5.70 7.38 2.11
CA ARG A 62 -5.72 6.38 3.19
C ARG A 62 -5.23 6.94 4.52
N GLY A 63 -4.21 7.81 4.50
CA GLY A 63 -3.73 8.49 5.70
C GLY A 63 -4.78 9.42 6.30
N ILE A 64 -5.47 10.20 5.45
CA ILE A 64 -6.53 11.12 5.87
C ILE A 64 -7.77 10.35 6.37
N GLU A 65 -8.19 9.28 5.68
CA GLU A 65 -9.31 8.43 6.12
C GLU A 65 -9.04 7.84 7.51
N LYS A 66 -7.84 7.29 7.73
CA LYS A 66 -7.45 6.75 9.05
C LYS A 66 -7.42 7.81 10.15
N LEU A 67 -6.97 9.03 9.84
CA LEU A 67 -6.98 10.14 10.80
C LEU A 67 -8.42 10.59 11.11
N GLY A 68 -9.29 10.65 10.10
CA GLY A 68 -10.71 10.99 10.27
C GLY A 68 -11.45 9.98 11.14
N ASP A 69 -11.24 8.69 10.91
CA ASP A 69 -11.80 7.62 11.74
C ASP A 69 -11.28 7.72 13.19
N SER A 70 -9.98 7.96 13.37
CA SER A 70 -9.39 8.09 14.71
C SER A 70 -9.90 9.33 15.47
N VAL A 71 -10.19 10.44 14.79
CA VAL A 71 -10.79 11.64 15.40
C VAL A 71 -12.25 11.38 15.77
N ARG A 72 -13.02 10.67 14.92
CA ARG A 72 -14.39 10.29 15.23
C ARG A 72 -14.46 9.38 16.46
N ASP A 73 -13.62 8.36 16.51
CA ASP A 73 -13.56 7.42 17.64
C ASP A 73 -13.16 8.14 18.95
N PHE A 74 -12.25 9.13 18.87
CA PHE A 74 -11.88 9.96 20.02
C PHE A 74 -13.05 10.83 20.51
N LEU A 75 -13.81 11.45 19.61
CA LEU A 75 -14.97 12.28 19.96
C LEU A 75 -16.13 11.45 20.51
N GLU A 76 -16.37 10.24 19.97
CA GLU A 76 -17.38 9.31 20.52
C GLU A 76 -16.99 8.79 21.91
N GLY A 77 -15.70 8.58 22.17
CA GLY A 77 -15.19 8.24 23.51
C GLY A 77 -15.44 9.35 24.52
N PHE A 78 -15.22 10.61 24.12
CA PHE A 78 -15.42 11.78 24.98
C PHE A 78 -16.90 12.11 25.24
N SER A 79 -17.80 11.75 24.31
CA SER A 79 -19.25 11.98 24.45
C SER A 79 -19.95 10.98 25.40
N LYS A 80 -19.25 9.95 25.87
CA LYS A 80 -19.80 8.88 26.72
C LYS A 80 -19.40 9.00 28.20
N GLU A 81 -18.63 10.03 28.56
CA GLU A 81 -18.29 10.41 29.94
C GLU A 81 -19.25 11.48 30.50
#